data_AF-A0A9D4T611-F1
#
_entry.id   AF-A0A9D4T611-F1
#
_cell.length_a   1.000
_cell.length_b   1.000
_cell.length_c   1.000
_cell.angle_alpha   90.00
_cell.angle_beta   90.00
_cell.angle_gamma   90.00
#
_symmetry.space_group_name_H-M   'P 1'
#
loop_
_entity.id
_entity.type
_entity.pdbx_description
1 polymer ?
#
loop_
_entity_poly.entity_id
_entity_poly.type
_entity_poly.pdbx_seq_one_letter_code
_entity_poly.pdbx_strand_id
1 'polypeptide(L)'
;MTDLQRATVSGWTYTLTGFGEFLEMRRVAFAEPMPATCLCGVCGVLTRRTALLPCGHVFCESCKSQLPRGNDRCCPFDGKKFADSDVQLIELCELEQRRVVCSASSRVCGFSGKLSELADHLTQCGGGKVKCRKCQRSVFRGHAVNHYRSCTGPLHAANAEAAAKADEMADSGLPLMDQ
;
A
#
# COMPACT_ATOMS: atom_id res chain seq x y z
N MET A 1 35.22 14.22 -8.17
CA MET A 1 34.40 14.58 -9.34
C MET A 1 33.31 13.53 -9.44
N THR A 2 32.08 14.00 -9.32
CA THR A 2 30.84 13.25 -9.13
C THR A 2 30.38 12.60 -10.43
N ASP A 3 30.21 11.28 -10.42
CA ASP A 3 29.34 10.62 -11.39
C ASP A 3 28.09 10.09 -10.70
N LEU A 4 27.00 10.81 -10.94
CA LEU A 4 25.64 10.44 -10.65
C LEU A 4 25.33 9.10 -11.33
N GLN A 5 25.42 8.00 -10.59
CA GLN A 5 24.58 6.86 -10.90
C GLN A 5 23.15 7.25 -10.54
N ARG A 6 22.40 7.67 -11.57
CA ARG A 6 20.94 7.69 -11.60
C ARG A 6 20.46 6.31 -11.18
N ALA A 7 20.18 6.12 -9.89
CA ALA A 7 19.56 4.90 -9.39
C ALA A 7 18.15 4.81 -9.98
N THR A 8 18.02 4.01 -11.03
CA THR A 8 16.75 3.42 -11.43
C THR A 8 16.17 2.72 -10.20
N VAL A 9 15.06 3.25 -9.66
CA VAL A 9 14.31 2.60 -8.58
C VAL A 9 13.60 1.39 -9.18
N SER A 10 14.34 0.29 -9.30
CA SER A 10 13.88 -1.04 -9.70
C SER A 10 14.75 -2.05 -8.94
N GLY A 11 14.21 -3.03 -8.20
CA GLY A 11 12.94 -3.69 -8.46
C GLY A 11 12.45 -4.62 -7.35
N TRP A 12 12.57 -4.23 -6.08
CA TRP A 12 12.00 -5.01 -4.97
C TRP A 12 10.66 -4.41 -4.53
N THR A 13 9.63 -4.57 -5.36
CA THR A 13 8.27 -4.10 -5.03
C THR A 13 7.36 -5.28 -4.76
N TYR A 14 6.83 -5.36 -3.54
CA TYR A 14 5.95 -6.44 -3.10
C TYR A 14 4.58 -5.88 -2.72
N THR A 15 3.54 -6.69 -2.88
CA THR A 15 2.22 -6.44 -2.29
C THR A 15 2.21 -7.02 -0.88
N LEU A 16 1.74 -6.25 0.10
CA LEU A 16 1.80 -6.59 1.53
C LEU A 16 0.48 -7.15 2.05
N THR A 17 0.54 -8.00 3.07
CA THR A 17 -0.62 -8.41 3.88
C THR A 17 -0.21 -8.63 5.33
N GLY A 18 -1.08 -8.25 6.27
CA GLY A 18 -0.87 -8.40 7.71
C GLY A 18 -0.03 -7.29 8.36
N PHE A 19 0.22 -6.16 7.68
CA PHE A 19 1.02 -5.03 8.19
C PHE A 19 0.15 -3.83 8.65
N GLY A 20 -1.05 -4.13 9.17
CA GLY A 20 -2.06 -3.14 9.50
C GLY A 20 -2.89 -2.68 8.29
N GLU A 21 -4.09 -2.19 8.57
CA GLU A 21 -5.10 -1.87 7.54
C GLU A 21 -4.60 -0.89 6.48
N PHE A 22 -3.76 0.07 6.87
CA PHE A 22 -3.27 1.09 5.95
C PHE A 22 -2.37 0.48 4.85
N LEU A 23 -1.56 -0.52 5.18
CA LEU A 23 -0.63 -1.17 4.25
C LEU A 23 -1.19 -2.44 3.62
N GLU A 24 -2.38 -2.87 4.02
CA GLU A 24 -3.03 -4.07 3.51
C GLU A 24 -3.20 -3.98 1.99
N MET A 25 -2.72 -5.01 1.30
CA MET A 25 -2.73 -5.14 -0.17
C MET A 25 -2.06 -3.98 -0.92
N ARG A 26 -1.24 -3.15 -0.25
CA ARG A 26 -0.47 -2.09 -0.91
C ARG A 26 0.83 -2.60 -1.49
N ARG A 27 1.22 -2.01 -2.62
CA ARG A 27 2.56 -2.22 -3.20
C ARG A 27 3.57 -1.29 -2.54
N VAL A 28 4.61 -1.87 -1.96
CA VAL A 28 5.70 -1.14 -1.29
C VAL A 28 7.03 -1.53 -1.91
N ALA A 29 7.88 -0.52 -2.12
CA ALA A 29 9.23 -0.69 -2.61
C ALA A 29 10.20 -0.81 -1.43
N PHE A 30 10.99 -1.88 -1.41
CA PHE A 30 12.04 -2.15 -0.43
C PHE A 30 13.40 -1.79 -1.02
N ALA A 31 14.33 -1.39 -0.14
CA ALA A 31 15.70 -1.12 -0.54
C ALA A 31 16.46 -2.41 -0.92
N GLU A 32 16.05 -3.55 -0.35
CA GLU A 32 16.67 -4.86 -0.49
C GLU A 32 15.61 -5.94 -0.79
N PRO A 33 15.98 -7.06 -1.43
CA PRO A 33 15.06 -8.15 -1.68
C PRO A 33 14.62 -8.83 -0.39
N MET A 34 13.40 -9.33 -0.39
CA MET A 34 12.84 -10.09 0.72
C MET A 34 13.21 -11.57 0.63
N PRO A 35 13.50 -12.25 1.75
CA PRO A 35 13.67 -13.70 1.76
C PRO A 35 12.43 -14.41 1.22
N ALA A 36 12.62 -15.49 0.46
CA ALA A 36 11.52 -16.28 -0.10
C ALA A 36 10.57 -16.84 0.98
N THR A 37 11.09 -17.06 2.20
CA THR A 37 10.31 -17.51 3.36
C THR A 37 9.27 -16.51 3.82
N CYS A 38 9.34 -15.25 3.38
CA CYS A 38 8.36 -14.20 3.71
C CYS A 38 7.28 -14.04 2.62
N LEU A 39 7.48 -14.70 1.47
CA LEU A 39 6.63 -14.58 0.29
C LEU A 39 5.75 -15.82 0.17
N CYS A 40 4.47 -15.61 -0.10
CA CYS A 40 3.59 -16.73 -0.43
C CYS A 40 4.00 -17.34 -1.78
N GLY A 41 4.26 -18.65 -1.81
CA GLY A 41 4.61 -19.36 -3.05
C GLY A 41 3.50 -19.39 -4.10
N VAL A 42 2.24 -19.14 -3.72
CA VAL A 42 1.09 -19.17 -4.64
C VAL A 42 0.88 -17.83 -5.34
N CYS A 43 0.84 -16.74 -4.58
CA CYS A 43 0.44 -15.43 -5.08
C CYS A 43 1.52 -14.35 -4.95
N GLY A 44 2.67 -14.67 -4.36
CA GLY A 44 3.81 -13.76 -4.26
C GLY A 44 3.64 -12.57 -3.30
N VAL A 45 2.55 -12.49 -2.53
CA VAL A 45 2.42 -11.44 -1.49
C VAL A 45 3.43 -11.66 -0.37
N LEU A 46 4.00 -10.55 0.09
CA LEU A 46 4.78 -10.47 1.31
C LEU A 46 3.83 -10.45 2.51
N THR A 47 3.93 -11.44 3.38
CA THR A 47 3.01 -11.61 4.50
C THR A 47 3.74 -11.47 5.83
N ARG A 48 3.14 -10.75 6.79
CA ARG A 48 3.68 -10.65 8.16
C ARG A 48 3.63 -11.99 8.90
N ARG A 49 2.59 -12.80 8.60
CA ARG A 49 2.39 -14.14 9.15
C ARG A 49 2.44 -15.16 8.02
N THR A 50 3.36 -16.10 8.12
CA THR A 50 3.54 -17.15 7.12
C THR A 50 3.07 -18.48 7.68
N ALA A 51 2.35 -19.25 6.86
CA ALA A 51 2.08 -20.65 7.12
C ALA A 51 3.13 -21.49 6.39
N LEU A 52 4.03 -22.10 7.15
CA LEU A 52 5.06 -23.01 6.66
C LEU A 52 4.55 -24.45 6.78
N LEU A 53 4.42 -25.12 5.65
CA LEU A 53 4.09 -26.55 5.61
C LEU A 53 5.31 -27.41 5.97
N PRO A 54 5.12 -28.67 6.42
CA PRO A 54 6.23 -29.60 6.71
C PRO A 54 7.14 -29.87 5.50
N CYS A 55 6.62 -29.72 4.29
CA CYS A 55 7.39 -29.85 3.06
C CYS A 55 8.27 -28.63 2.74
N GLY A 56 8.20 -27.56 3.53
CA GLY A 56 9.00 -26.34 3.37
C GLY A 56 8.33 -25.22 2.56
N HIS A 57 7.15 -25.46 1.97
CA HIS A 57 6.44 -24.44 1.19
C HIS A 57 5.68 -23.44 2.07
N VAL A 58 5.71 -22.17 1.66
CA VAL A 58 5.16 -21.03 2.40
C VAL A 58 3.89 -20.48 1.77
N PHE A 59 2.90 -20.20 2.62
CA PHE A 59 1.61 -19.62 2.23
C PHE A 59 1.27 -18.39 3.07
N CYS A 60 0.60 -17.40 2.47
CA CYS A 60 -0.15 -16.41 3.24
C CYS A 60 -1.44 -17.04 3.78
N GLU A 61 -2.05 -16.43 4.79
CA GLU A 61 -3.26 -16.95 5.43
C GLU A 61 -4.42 -17.14 4.44
N SER A 62 -4.61 -16.19 3.52
CA SER A 62 -5.65 -16.27 2.49
C SER A 62 -5.46 -17.51 1.60
N CYS A 63 -4.25 -17.76 1.09
CA CYS A 63 -3.99 -18.94 0.28
C CYS A 63 -4.01 -20.24 1.09
N LYS A 64 -3.54 -20.24 2.34
CA LYS A 64 -3.63 -21.40 3.24
C LYS A 64 -5.09 -21.81 3.47
N SER A 65 -5.99 -20.84 3.62
CA SER A 65 -7.42 -21.12 3.88
C SER A 65 -8.16 -21.75 2.68
N GLN A 66 -7.59 -21.66 1.49
CA GLN A 66 -8.12 -22.25 0.25
C GLN A 66 -7.61 -23.66 -0.01
N LEU A 67 -6.64 -24.16 0.78
CA LEU A 67 -6.15 -25.53 0.64
C LEU A 67 -7.24 -26.55 1.03
N PRO A 68 -7.20 -27.77 0.45
CA PRO A 68 -8.15 -28.83 0.81
C PRO A 68 -8.19 -29.09 2.31
N ARG A 69 -9.40 -29.38 2.83
CA ARG A 69 -9.64 -29.64 4.25
C ARG A 69 -9.82 -31.14 4.53
N GLY A 70 -9.69 -31.53 5.78
CA GLY A 70 -9.82 -32.93 6.19
C GLY A 70 -8.69 -33.82 5.65
N ASN A 71 -9.02 -35.06 5.30
CA ASN A 71 -8.06 -36.11 4.94
C ASN A 71 -7.41 -35.94 3.56
N ASP A 72 -7.93 -35.02 2.74
CA ASP A 72 -7.43 -34.71 1.39
C ASP A 72 -6.43 -33.56 1.37
N ARG A 73 -6.07 -33.05 2.54
CA ARG A 73 -5.12 -31.95 2.68
C ARG A 73 -3.74 -32.34 2.15
N CYS A 74 -3.34 -31.68 1.08
CA CYS A 74 -2.04 -31.85 0.45
C CYS A 74 -1.46 -30.50 0.00
N CYS A 75 -0.14 -30.43 -0.07
CA CYS A 75 0.56 -29.29 -0.62
C CYS A 75 0.35 -29.24 -2.14
N PRO A 76 -0.06 -28.10 -2.72
CA PRO A 76 -0.32 -27.98 -4.16
C PRO A 76 0.95 -28.03 -5.03
N PHE A 77 2.14 -27.87 -4.44
CA PHE A 77 3.41 -27.87 -5.17
C PHE A 77 4.01 -29.27 -5.35
N ASP A 78 3.86 -30.14 -4.34
CA ASP A 78 4.51 -31.45 -4.31
C ASP A 78 3.58 -32.61 -3.91
N GLY A 79 2.28 -32.34 -3.69
CA GLY A 79 1.27 -33.35 -3.36
C GLY A 79 1.42 -33.98 -1.97
N LYS A 80 2.39 -33.56 -1.16
CA LYS A 80 2.61 -34.16 0.17
C LYS A 80 1.46 -33.84 1.10
N LYS A 81 0.92 -34.87 1.76
CA LYS A 81 -0.13 -34.73 2.78
C LYS A 81 0.44 -34.11 4.05
N PHE A 82 -0.39 -33.35 4.76
CA PHE A 82 -0.03 -32.75 6.06
C PHE A 82 -1.28 -32.58 6.95
N ALA A 83 -1.12 -32.65 8.26
CA ALA A 83 -2.17 -32.29 9.21
C ALA A 83 -2.13 -30.79 9.53
N ASP A 84 -3.24 -30.20 10.01
CA ASP A 84 -3.26 -28.78 10.39
C ASP A 84 -2.35 -28.48 11.59
N SER A 85 -2.13 -29.48 12.47
CA SER A 85 -1.18 -29.42 13.58
C SER A 85 0.28 -29.31 13.14
N ASP A 86 0.59 -29.72 11.91
CA ASP A 86 1.96 -29.73 11.39
C ASP A 86 2.32 -28.39 10.72
N VAL A 87 1.35 -27.49 10.56
CA VAL A 87 1.55 -26.17 9.96
C VAL A 87 2.13 -25.23 11.00
N GLN A 88 3.33 -24.71 10.74
CA GLN A 88 3.93 -23.69 11.59
C GLN A 88 3.47 -22.31 11.15
N LEU A 89 2.93 -21.53 12.08
CA LEU A 89 2.63 -20.12 11.87
C LEU A 89 3.80 -19.28 12.38
N ILE A 90 4.50 -18.61 11.47
CA ILE A 90 5.69 -17.81 11.79
C ILE A 90 5.34 -16.33 11.61
N GLU A 91 5.44 -15.56 12.70
CA GLU A 91 5.38 -14.11 12.67
C GLU A 91 6.76 -13.51 12.38
N LEU A 92 6.86 -12.71 11.33
CA LEU A 92 8.11 -12.10 10.89
C LEU A 92 8.15 -10.63 11.31
N CYS A 93 8.18 -10.38 12.62
CA CYS A 93 8.13 -9.02 13.19
C CYS A 93 9.30 -8.13 12.73
N GLU A 94 10.45 -8.71 12.42
CA GLU A 94 11.63 -8.00 11.89
C GLU A 94 11.39 -7.33 10.53
N LEU A 95 10.32 -7.72 9.81
CA LEU A 95 9.94 -7.08 8.54
C LEU A 95 9.56 -5.61 8.71
N GLU A 96 9.05 -5.23 9.87
CA GLU A 96 8.70 -3.83 10.18
C GLU A 96 9.94 -2.92 10.22
N GLN A 97 11.12 -3.48 10.50
CA GLN A 97 12.39 -2.75 10.52
C GLN A 97 13.06 -2.66 9.14
N ARG A 98 12.56 -3.38 8.13
CA ARG A 98 13.13 -3.37 6.78
C ARG A 98 13.03 -1.98 6.16
N ARG A 99 14.09 -1.58 5.46
CA ARG A 99 14.16 -0.30 4.79
C ARG A 99 13.27 -0.29 3.55
N VAL A 100 12.38 0.69 3.49
CA VAL A 100 11.50 0.97 2.36
C VAL A 100 11.79 2.33 1.76
N VAL A 101 11.37 2.51 0.51
CA VAL A 101 11.43 3.79 -0.20
C VAL A 101 10.04 4.19 -0.66
N CYS A 102 9.75 5.48 -0.62
CA CYS A 102 8.46 5.96 -1.10
C CYS A 102 8.34 5.76 -2.62
N SER A 103 7.31 5.04 -3.04
CA SER A 103 7.02 4.77 -4.46
C SER A 103 6.44 5.98 -5.19
N ALA A 104 6.11 7.05 -4.47
CA ALA A 104 5.59 8.28 -5.01
C ALA A 104 6.68 9.05 -5.77
N SER A 105 6.94 8.62 -7.01
CA SER A 105 7.89 9.16 -8.00
C SER A 105 9.17 9.72 -7.38
N SER A 106 10.28 9.00 -7.55
CA SER A 106 11.66 9.29 -7.09
C SER A 106 12.21 10.72 -7.25
N ARG A 107 11.47 11.64 -7.88
CA ARG A 107 11.81 13.06 -8.01
C ARG A 107 11.10 13.98 -7.01
N VAL A 108 10.03 13.54 -6.36
CA VAL A 108 9.16 14.41 -5.54
C VAL A 108 9.20 14.03 -4.07
N CYS A 109 9.41 12.75 -3.75
CA CYS A 109 9.58 12.29 -2.39
C CYS A 109 10.88 11.49 -2.26
N GLY A 110 11.76 11.94 -1.36
CA GLY A 110 13.03 11.27 -1.05
C GLY A 110 12.97 10.37 0.19
N PHE A 111 11.78 10.01 0.67
CA PHE A 111 11.66 9.23 1.89
C PHE A 111 12.30 7.84 1.73
N SER A 112 13.19 7.53 2.67
CA SER A 112 13.72 6.20 2.94
C SER A 112 13.75 5.99 4.45
N GLY A 113 12.99 5.01 4.93
CA GLY A 113 12.81 4.75 6.35
C GLY A 113 12.42 3.29 6.60
N LYS A 114 11.98 2.98 7.81
CA LYS A 114 11.48 1.64 8.17
C LYS A 114 10.09 1.40 7.60
N LEU A 115 9.73 0.14 7.35
CA LEU A 115 8.39 -0.23 6.94
C LEU A 115 7.34 0.24 7.97
N SER A 116 7.64 0.17 9.26
CA SER A 116 6.77 0.66 10.34
C SER A 116 6.45 2.16 10.24
N GLU A 117 7.35 2.96 9.66
CA GLU A 117 7.20 4.42 9.54
C GLU A 117 6.45 4.81 8.24
N LEU A 118 6.24 3.85 7.33
CA LEU A 118 5.73 4.13 6.00
C LEU A 118 4.27 4.59 6.00
N ALA A 119 3.44 4.02 6.87
CA ALA A 119 2.03 4.40 6.95
C ALA A 119 1.90 5.89 7.30
N ASP A 120 2.54 6.32 8.38
CA ASP A 120 2.58 7.71 8.82
C ASP A 120 3.12 8.62 7.72
N HIS A 121 4.23 8.24 7.09
CA HIS A 121 4.78 8.98 5.95
C HIS A 121 3.75 9.18 4.83
N LEU A 122 3.07 8.11 4.41
CA LEU A 122 2.14 8.15 3.28
C LEU A 122 0.90 9.02 3.55
N THR A 123 0.47 9.18 4.80
CA THR A 123 -0.65 10.08 5.14
C THR A 123 -0.34 11.55 4.82
N GLN A 124 0.93 11.95 4.99
CA GLN A 124 1.42 13.32 4.81
C GLN A 124 2.20 13.51 3.50
N CYS A 125 2.43 12.44 2.74
CA CYS A 125 3.28 12.49 1.55
C CYS A 125 2.72 13.41 0.46
N GLY A 126 3.47 14.47 0.14
CA GLY A 126 3.16 15.39 -0.96
C GLY A 126 3.41 14.79 -2.36
N GLY A 127 4.11 13.66 -2.45
CA GLY A 127 4.44 12.98 -3.71
C GLY A 127 3.29 12.21 -4.35
N GLY A 128 2.19 11.96 -3.62
CA GLY A 128 1.00 11.32 -4.19
C GLY A 128 0.41 12.14 -5.34
N LYS A 129 -0.07 11.47 -6.40
CA LYS A 129 -0.75 12.15 -7.51
C LYS A 129 -2.24 12.29 -7.21
N VAL A 130 -2.77 13.49 -7.42
CA VAL A 130 -4.20 13.81 -7.31
C VAL A 130 -4.68 14.45 -8.61
N LYS A 131 -6.00 14.45 -8.84
CA LYS A 131 -6.61 15.10 -10.01
C LYS A 131 -6.95 16.55 -9.70
N CYS A 132 -6.49 17.48 -10.53
CA CYS A 132 -6.93 18.86 -10.45
C CYS A 132 -8.44 18.96 -10.73
N ARG A 133 -9.20 19.64 -9.86
CA ARG A 133 -10.64 19.81 -10.00
C ARG A 133 -11.06 20.77 -11.14
N LYS A 134 -10.13 21.55 -11.68
CA LYS A 134 -10.35 22.33 -12.91
C LYS A 134 -10.07 21.45 -14.12
N CYS A 135 -8.80 21.28 -14.47
CA CYS A 135 -8.38 20.67 -15.73
C CYS A 135 -8.28 19.14 -15.75
N GLN A 136 -8.57 18.43 -14.65
CA GLN A 136 -8.43 16.95 -14.52
C GLN A 136 -7.02 16.39 -14.76
N ARG A 137 -6.00 17.24 -14.89
CA ARG A 137 -4.61 16.79 -14.97
C ARG A 137 -4.16 16.19 -13.64
N SER A 138 -3.33 15.16 -13.72
CA SER A 138 -2.67 14.59 -12.55
C SER A 138 -1.56 15.51 -12.08
N VAL A 139 -1.63 15.95 -10.83
CA VAL A 139 -0.63 16.83 -10.18
C VAL A 139 -0.19 16.21 -8.85
N PHE A 140 1.01 16.57 -8.39
CA PHE A 140 1.47 16.14 -7.07
C PHE A 140 0.67 16.85 -5.98
N ARG A 141 0.27 16.12 -4.93
CA ARG A 141 -0.52 16.64 -3.81
C ARG A 141 0.15 17.87 -3.19
N GLY A 142 1.47 17.83 -3.00
CA GLY A 142 2.24 18.96 -2.47
C GLY A 142 2.21 20.22 -3.34
N HIS A 143 1.93 20.08 -4.66
CA HIS A 143 1.84 21.20 -5.59
C HIS A 143 0.40 21.52 -6.02
N ALA A 144 -0.60 20.82 -5.46
CA ALA A 144 -1.98 20.89 -5.93
C ALA A 144 -2.57 22.30 -5.78
N VAL A 145 -2.29 23.01 -4.68
CA VAL A 145 -2.77 24.38 -4.44
C VAL A 145 -2.16 25.37 -5.45
N ASN A 146 -0.83 25.32 -5.64
CA ASN A 146 -0.13 26.20 -6.60
C ASN A 146 -0.60 25.96 -8.03
N HIS A 147 -0.82 24.70 -8.40
CA HIS A 147 -1.43 24.37 -9.67
C HIS A 147 -2.85 24.92 -9.77
N TYR A 148 -3.71 24.71 -8.77
CA TYR A 148 -5.11 25.16 -8.81
C TYR A 148 -5.25 26.68 -9.00
N ARG A 149 -4.39 27.47 -8.33
CA ARG A 149 -4.34 28.94 -8.45
C ARG A 149 -3.97 29.41 -9.86
N SER A 150 -3.04 28.71 -10.52
CA SER A 150 -2.55 29.05 -11.86
C SER A 150 -3.25 28.27 -12.99
N CYS A 151 -4.18 27.36 -12.65
CA CYS A 151 -4.84 26.51 -13.61
C CYS A 151 -5.90 27.28 -14.39
N THR A 152 -5.70 27.33 -15.71
CA THR A 152 -6.57 27.99 -16.70
C THR A 152 -7.60 27.04 -17.31
N GLY A 153 -7.66 25.78 -16.86
CA GLY A 153 -8.69 24.85 -17.33
C GLY A 153 -10.08 25.21 -16.79
N PRO A 154 -11.16 24.88 -17.52
CA PRO A 154 -12.52 25.09 -17.04
C PRO A 154 -12.77 24.27 -15.76
N LEU A 155 -13.67 24.72 -14.89
CA LEU A 155 -14.13 23.90 -13.77
C LEU A 155 -14.83 22.67 -14.34
N HIS A 156 -14.39 21.47 -13.95
CA HIS A 156 -15.01 20.24 -14.46
C HIS A 156 -16.45 20.14 -13.95
N ALA A 157 -17.42 19.85 -14.84
CA ALA A 157 -18.86 19.91 -14.55
C ALA A 157 -19.27 19.12 -13.30
N ALA A 158 -18.76 17.90 -13.12
CA ALA A 158 -18.99 17.06 -11.94
C ALA A 158 -18.52 17.70 -10.60
N ASN A 159 -17.71 18.75 -10.67
CA ASN A 159 -17.19 19.46 -9.51
C ASN A 159 -17.96 20.75 -9.24
N ALA A 160 -18.60 21.33 -10.26
CA ALA A 160 -19.50 22.48 -10.13
C ALA A 160 -20.74 22.11 -9.31
N GLU A 161 -21.35 20.96 -9.62
CA GLU A 161 -22.52 20.44 -8.93
C GLU A 161 -22.25 20.13 -7.44
N ALA A 162 -21.05 19.65 -7.12
CA ALA A 162 -20.65 19.37 -5.74
C ALA A 162 -20.39 20.64 -4.93
N ALA A 163 -19.90 21.71 -5.57
CA ALA A 163 -19.69 23.01 -4.91
C ALA A 163 -21.02 23.71 -4.62
N ALA A 164 -21.95 23.72 -5.56
CA ALA A 164 -23.28 24.31 -5.37
C ALA A 164 -24.04 23.70 -4.18
N LYS A 165 -23.95 22.37 -4.00
CA LYS A 165 -24.56 21.68 -2.85
C LYS A 165 -23.92 22.00 -1.50
N ALA A 166 -22.64 22.36 -1.48
CA ALA A 166 -21.95 22.74 -0.23
C ALA A 166 -22.35 24.15 0.24
N ASP A 167 -22.56 25.06 -0.72
CA ASP A 167 -23.04 26.42 -0.43
C ASP A 167 -24.49 26.40 0.09
N GLU A 168 -25.36 25.54 -0.45
CA GLU A 168 -26.74 25.35 0.05
C GLU A 168 -26.79 24.81 1.49
N MET A 169 -25.85 23.94 1.89
CA MET A 169 -25.79 23.42 3.26
C MET A 169 -25.25 24.45 4.27
N ALA A 170 -24.38 25.37 3.83
CA ALA A 170 -23.86 26.46 4.67
C ALA A 170 -24.90 27.56 4.94
N ASP A 171 -25.86 27.76 4.03
CA ASP A 171 -26.93 28.77 4.16
C ASP A 171 -28.09 28.30 5.07
N SER A 172 -28.24 26.98 5.29
CA SER A 172 -29.27 26.40 6.16
C SER A 172 -28.99 26.49 7.67
N GLY A 173 -28.04 27.33 8.10
CA GLY A 173 -27.67 27.54 9.51
C GLY A 173 -28.88 27.85 10.40
N LEU A 174 -29.33 26.86 11.16
CA LEU A 174 -30.34 27.02 12.22
C LEU A 174 -29.82 28.01 13.27
N PRO A 175 -30.64 28.97 13.75
CA PRO A 175 -30.19 29.94 14.73
C PRO A 175 -29.89 29.26 16.06
N LEU A 176 -28.72 29.57 16.64
CA LEU A 176 -28.43 29.27 18.04
C LEU A 176 -29.51 29.91 18.91
N MET A 177 -30.21 29.08 19.67
CA MET A 177 -31.10 29.54 20.74
C MET A 177 -30.22 29.90 21.94
N ASP A 178 -30.13 31.19 22.25
CA ASP A 178 -29.53 31.69 23.49
C ASP A 178 -30.33 31.20 24.71
N GLN A 179 -29.64 30.58 25.66
CA GLN A 179 -30.06 30.44 27.06
C GLN A 179 -28.89 30.74 27.99
#